data_AF-N1ZQY3-F1
#
_entry.id   AF-N1ZQY3-F1
#
_cell.length_a   1.000
_cell.length_b   1.000
_cell.length_c   1.000
_cell.angle_alpha   90.00
_cell.angle_beta   90.00
_cell.angle_gamma   90.00
#
_symmetry.space_group_name_H-M   'P 1'
#
loop_
_entity.id
_entity.type
_entity.pdbx_description
1 polymer ?
#
loop_
_entity_poly.entity_id
_entity_poly.type
_entity_poly.pdbx_seq_one_letter_code
_entity_poly.pdbx_strand_id
1 'polypeptide(L)'
;MTVVEMYQELEEAIQKLKEEIREKGKVKEWPSSYSIVLGSETLPDFHEYMVKYYNKNRPIWAEAFQQIYIWQFVALYKSEQGLIDYYDMFKENNNCNIIVAVSKYLKENGYCNIYKYYVAPIVTYHQQKSKYFEYPHSILQKTRDWIVTEEGQKVVWNFYVDVLKKNKLELLESEKEKL
;
A
#
# COMPACT_ATOMS: atom_id res chain seq x y z
N MET A 1 -8.79 -10.34 16.19
CA MET A 1 -9.26 -11.06 15.01
C MET A 1 -8.22 -12.10 14.61
N THR A 2 -8.65 -13.30 14.24
CA THR A 2 -7.81 -14.36 13.64
C THR A 2 -7.62 -14.09 12.13
N VAL A 3 -6.59 -14.66 11.51
CA VAL A 3 -6.38 -14.55 10.05
C VAL A 3 -7.57 -15.13 9.29
N VAL A 4 -8.21 -16.18 9.83
CA VAL A 4 -9.44 -16.76 9.27
C VAL A 4 -10.58 -15.74 9.22
N GLU A 5 -10.87 -15.07 10.34
CA GLU A 5 -11.90 -14.01 10.43
C GLU A 5 -11.57 -12.84 9.49
N MET A 6 -10.30 -12.43 9.41
CA MET A 6 -9.86 -11.36 8.50
C MET A 6 -10.10 -11.69 7.01
N TYR A 7 -9.92 -12.95 6.61
CA TYR A 7 -10.22 -13.37 5.24
C TYR A 7 -11.72 -13.47 4.95
N GLN A 8 -12.55 -13.81 5.95
CA GLN A 8 -14.00 -13.82 5.80
C GLN A 8 -14.51 -12.41 5.53
N GLU A 9 -14.11 -11.44 6.35
CA GLU A 9 -14.48 -10.03 6.17
C GLU A 9 -13.94 -9.44 4.85
N LEU A 10 -12.72 -9.82 4.43
CA LEU A 10 -12.18 -9.42 3.12
C LEU A 10 -13.04 -9.96 1.96
N GLU A 11 -13.50 -11.21 2.05
CA GLU A 11 -14.36 -11.83 1.04
C GLU A 11 -15.73 -11.16 0.99
N GLU A 12 -16.32 -10.83 2.15
CA GLU A 12 -17.57 -10.06 2.25
C GLU A 12 -17.44 -8.67 1.64
N ALA A 13 -16.38 -7.94 1.96
CA ALA A 13 -16.11 -6.61 1.39
C ALA A 13 -15.97 -6.66 -0.14
N ILE A 14 -15.27 -7.67 -0.67
CA ILE A 14 -15.14 -7.88 -2.12
C ILE A 14 -16.50 -8.19 -2.75
N GLN A 15 -17.33 -9.02 -2.10
CA GLN A 15 -18.63 -9.41 -2.63
C GLN A 15 -19.59 -8.21 -2.66
N LYS A 16 -19.63 -7.42 -1.59
CA LYS A 16 -20.42 -6.17 -1.51
C LYS A 16 -20.03 -5.19 -2.61
N LEU A 17 -18.73 -4.99 -2.85
CA LEU A 17 -18.24 -4.11 -3.92
C LEU A 17 -18.68 -4.61 -5.31
N LYS A 18 -18.66 -5.92 -5.56
CA LYS A 18 -19.13 -6.50 -6.83
C LYS A 18 -20.62 -6.28 -7.04
N GLU A 19 -21.42 -6.44 -5.98
CA GLU A 19 -22.87 -6.22 -6.02
C GLU A 19 -23.19 -4.75 -6.30
N GLU A 20 -22.53 -3.81 -5.63
CA GLU A 20 -22.69 -2.38 -5.87
C GLU A 20 -22.33 -1.99 -7.33
N ILE A 21 -21.26 -2.57 -7.89
CA ILE A 21 -20.88 -2.38 -9.29
C ILE A 21 -21.95 -2.93 -10.24
N ARG A 22 -22.52 -4.11 -9.93
CA ARG A 22 -23.52 -4.78 -10.75
C ARG A 22 -24.86 -4.03 -10.76
N GLU A 23 -25.29 -3.53 -9.61
CA GLU A 23 -26.59 -2.86 -9.45
C GLU A 23 -26.58 -1.42 -10.00
N LYS A 24 -25.47 -0.68 -9.86
CA LYS A 24 -25.44 0.74 -10.23
C LYS A 24 -25.06 1.01 -11.68
N GLY A 25 -24.68 0.00 -12.47
CA GLY A 25 -24.42 0.08 -13.92
C GLY A 25 -23.21 0.92 -14.36
N LYS A 26 -22.76 1.83 -13.49
CA LYS A 26 -21.50 2.56 -13.39
C LYS A 26 -21.58 3.15 -11.98
N VAL A 27 -20.61 2.83 -11.13
CA VAL A 27 -20.48 3.46 -9.81
C VAL A 27 -20.31 4.96 -10.06
N LYS A 28 -21.40 5.74 -9.96
CA LYS A 28 -21.40 7.19 -10.24
C LYS A 28 -20.65 7.96 -9.14
N GLU A 29 -20.59 7.36 -7.96
CA GLU A 29 -19.79 7.81 -6.83
C GLU A 29 -19.23 6.54 -6.20
N TRP A 30 -17.91 6.38 -6.31
CA TRP A 30 -17.19 5.48 -5.42
C TRP A 30 -17.63 5.81 -3.99
N PRO A 31 -17.85 4.82 -3.09
CA PRO A 31 -17.92 5.10 -1.66
C PRO A 31 -16.82 6.10 -1.34
N SER A 32 -17.13 7.17 -0.58
CA SER A 32 -16.22 8.31 -0.39
C SER A 32 -14.79 7.79 -0.28
N SER A 33 -13.84 8.37 -0.99
CA SER A 33 -12.46 7.88 -1.11
C SER A 33 -11.81 7.37 0.20
N TYR A 34 -12.25 7.90 1.33
CA TYR A 34 -11.94 7.44 2.68
C TYR A 34 -12.43 6.02 3.02
N SER A 35 -13.65 5.66 2.62
CA SER A 35 -14.34 4.40 2.93
C SER A 35 -13.88 3.16 2.15
N ILE A 36 -12.97 3.24 1.17
CA ILE A 36 -12.38 2.02 0.57
C ILE A 36 -10.97 1.75 1.12
N VAL A 37 -10.27 2.79 1.55
CA VAL A 37 -9.02 2.65 2.31
C VAL A 37 -9.30 2.30 3.78
N LEU A 38 -10.49 2.64 4.30
CA LEU A 38 -10.93 2.39 5.68
C LEU A 38 -12.17 1.49 5.85
N GLY A 39 -12.99 1.25 4.82
CA GLY A 39 -14.28 0.58 5.01
C GLY A 39 -14.21 -0.94 5.07
N SER A 40 -13.01 -1.50 5.05
CA SER A 40 -12.79 -2.82 5.62
C SER A 40 -11.86 -2.64 6.81
N GLU A 41 -12.38 -2.79 8.03
CA GLU A 41 -11.59 -2.81 9.27
C GLU A 41 -10.39 -3.78 9.16
N THR A 42 -10.50 -4.78 8.27
CA THR A 42 -9.48 -5.77 7.94
C THR A 42 -8.13 -5.29 7.40
N LEU A 43 -8.03 -4.19 6.62
CA LEU A 43 -6.71 -3.78 6.09
C LEU A 43 -5.76 -3.33 7.21
N PRO A 44 -6.20 -2.47 8.16
CA PRO A 44 -5.52 -2.27 9.43
C PRO A 44 -5.13 -3.56 10.15
N ASP A 45 -6.04 -4.55 10.26
CA ASP A 45 -5.73 -5.82 10.93
C ASP A 45 -4.65 -6.64 10.20
N PHE A 46 -4.68 -6.67 8.86
CA PHE A 46 -3.63 -7.32 8.07
C PHE A 46 -2.29 -6.62 8.25
N HIS A 47 -2.28 -5.29 8.31
CA HIS A 47 -1.07 -4.53 8.62
C HIS A 47 -0.56 -4.84 10.03
N GLU A 48 -1.41 -4.82 11.06
CA GLU A 48 -1.03 -5.15 12.43
C GLU A 48 -0.51 -6.59 12.56
N TYR A 49 -1.16 -7.54 11.87
CA TYR A 49 -0.71 -8.93 11.80
C TYR A 49 0.70 -9.02 11.19
N MET A 50 0.96 -8.34 10.06
CA MET A 50 2.27 -8.33 9.42
C MET A 50 3.36 -7.68 10.27
N VAL A 51 3.03 -6.60 10.99
CA VAL A 51 3.95 -5.95 11.94
C VAL A 51 4.27 -6.91 13.10
N LYS A 52 3.27 -7.58 13.66
CA LYS A 52 3.44 -8.45 14.82
C LYS A 52 4.23 -9.71 14.50
N TYR A 53 3.96 -10.33 13.35
CA TYR A 53 4.41 -11.69 13.08
C TYR A 53 5.47 -11.83 12.00
N TYR A 54 5.71 -10.79 11.19
CA TYR A 54 6.77 -10.77 10.18
C TYR A 54 7.82 -9.69 10.49
N ASN A 55 8.09 -9.40 11.78
CA ASN A 55 8.99 -8.32 12.18
C ASN A 55 10.48 -8.56 11.90
N LYS A 56 10.93 -9.82 11.79
CA LYS A 56 12.36 -10.17 11.67
C LYS A 56 12.76 -10.70 10.29
N ASN A 57 11.88 -11.41 9.60
CA ASN A 57 12.14 -12.04 8.30
C ASN A 57 10.93 -11.90 7.39
N ARG A 58 10.64 -10.68 6.96
CA ARG A 58 9.46 -10.42 6.15
C ARG A 58 9.67 -10.87 4.70
N PRO A 59 8.79 -11.71 4.12
CA PRO A 59 8.82 -11.97 2.70
C PRO A 59 8.49 -10.69 1.94
N ILE A 60 9.07 -10.51 0.76
CA ILE A 60 9.00 -9.23 0.02
C ILE A 60 7.57 -8.79 -0.29
N TRP A 61 6.62 -9.72 -0.45
CA TRP A 61 5.21 -9.40 -0.69
C TRP A 61 4.56 -8.71 0.53
N ALA A 62 4.91 -9.15 1.74
CA ALA A 62 4.39 -8.57 2.99
C ALA A 62 5.06 -7.22 3.26
N GLU A 63 6.35 -7.07 2.90
CA GLU A 63 7.04 -5.77 2.96
C GLU A 63 6.38 -4.78 1.98
N ALA A 64 6.10 -5.22 0.75
CA ALA A 64 5.39 -4.39 -0.23
C ALA A 64 4.00 -3.99 0.27
N PHE A 65 3.23 -4.91 0.87
CA PHE A 65 1.92 -4.60 1.46
C PHE A 65 2.05 -3.50 2.50
N GLN A 66 2.92 -3.67 3.50
CA GLN A 66 3.09 -2.69 4.57
C GLN A 66 3.59 -1.34 4.04
N GLN A 67 4.57 -1.33 3.16
CA GLN A 67 5.13 -0.08 2.64
C GLN A 67 4.10 0.71 1.83
N ILE A 68 3.30 0.04 0.99
CA ILE A 68 2.24 0.70 0.23
C ILE A 68 1.09 1.15 1.14
N TYR A 69 0.76 0.37 2.17
CA TYR A 69 -0.21 0.77 3.19
C TYR A 69 0.18 2.06 3.90
N ILE A 70 1.40 2.13 4.44
CA ILE A 70 1.91 3.32 5.13
C ILE A 70 2.00 4.50 4.15
N TRP A 71 2.55 4.28 2.97
CA TRP A 71 2.72 5.31 1.94
C TRP A 71 1.38 5.93 1.49
N GLN A 72 0.37 5.10 1.24
CA GLN A 72 -0.98 5.56 0.92
C GLN A 72 -1.59 6.31 2.11
N PHE A 73 -1.45 5.78 3.33
CA PHE A 73 -1.98 6.40 4.54
C PHE A 73 -1.40 7.81 4.73
N VAL A 74 -0.07 7.97 4.71
CA VAL A 74 0.53 9.29 4.91
C VAL A 74 0.16 10.28 3.81
N ALA A 75 0.01 9.83 2.56
CA ALA A 75 -0.41 10.69 1.45
C ALA A 75 -1.84 11.23 1.63
N LEU A 76 -2.76 10.38 2.12
CA LEU A 76 -4.15 10.73 2.37
C LEU A 76 -4.32 11.62 3.61
N TYR A 77 -3.65 11.28 4.71
CA TYR A 77 -3.89 11.90 6.02
C TYR A 77 -2.93 13.01 6.39
N LYS A 78 -1.65 12.88 6.04
CA LYS A 78 -0.58 13.76 6.51
C LYS A 78 -0.11 14.74 5.44
N SER A 79 -0.85 14.86 4.33
CA SER A 79 -0.56 15.75 3.20
C SER A 79 0.77 15.42 2.50
N GLU A 80 1.27 16.36 1.69
CA GLU A 80 2.60 16.23 1.08
C GLU A 80 3.70 16.07 2.12
N GLN A 81 3.58 16.74 3.28
CA GLN A 81 4.52 16.61 4.40
C GLN A 81 4.62 15.16 4.89
N GLY A 82 3.50 14.42 4.91
CA GLY A 82 3.50 13.01 5.25
C GLY A 82 4.33 12.14 4.31
N LEU A 83 4.35 12.47 3.02
CA LEU A 83 5.21 11.78 2.06
C LEU A 83 6.68 12.16 2.27
N ILE A 84 6.99 13.41 2.59
CA ILE A 84 8.34 13.84 2.96
C ILE A 84 8.84 13.02 4.16
N ASP A 85 8.07 13.01 5.25
CA ASP A 85 8.39 12.27 6.48
C ASP A 85 8.62 10.78 6.18
N TYR A 86 7.76 10.17 5.34
CA TYR A 86 7.88 8.77 4.94
C TYR A 86 9.21 8.49 4.24
N TYR A 87 9.61 9.29 3.25
CA TYR A 87 10.86 9.05 2.54
C TYR A 87 12.10 9.45 3.35
N ASP A 88 12.01 10.44 4.24
CA ASP A 88 13.11 10.82 5.13
C ASP A 88 13.50 9.71 6.11
N MET A 89 12.55 8.88 6.56
CA MET A 89 12.86 7.69 7.38
C MET A 89 13.85 6.72 6.72
N PHE A 90 13.90 6.67 5.38
CA PHE A 90 14.81 5.81 4.63
C PHE A 90 16.14 6.49 4.29
N LYS A 91 16.18 7.82 4.39
CA LYS A 91 17.40 8.64 4.25
C LYS A 91 18.26 8.53 5.51
N GLU A 92 17.65 8.70 6.69
CA GLU A 92 18.37 8.68 7.97
C GLU A 92 19.00 7.32 8.29
N ASN A 93 18.40 6.23 7.80
CA ASN A 93 18.84 4.87 8.08
C ASN A 93 19.65 4.21 6.94
N ASN A 94 19.97 4.95 5.87
CA ASN A 94 20.60 4.40 4.66
C ASN A 94 19.84 3.19 4.06
N ASN A 95 18.53 3.12 4.33
CA ASN A 95 17.64 1.98 4.05
C ASN A 95 16.85 2.16 2.76
N CYS A 96 17.37 2.95 1.81
CA CYS A 96 16.80 3.07 0.45
C CYS A 96 16.64 1.70 -0.24
N ASN A 97 17.38 0.68 0.21
CA ASN A 97 17.25 -0.72 -0.21
C ASN A 97 15.83 -1.26 -0.06
N ILE A 98 15.06 -0.86 0.95
CA ILE A 98 13.67 -1.29 1.13
C ILE A 98 12.79 -0.70 0.02
N ILE A 99 12.87 0.62 -0.22
CA ILE A 99 12.13 1.26 -1.31
C ILE A 99 12.48 0.62 -2.66
N VAL A 100 13.77 0.35 -2.90
CA VAL A 100 14.23 -0.30 -4.14
C VAL A 100 13.69 -1.73 -4.27
N ALA A 101 13.75 -2.53 -3.20
CA ALA A 101 13.27 -3.90 -3.20
C ALA A 101 11.75 -3.97 -3.43
N VAL A 102 10.98 -3.13 -2.74
CA VAL A 102 9.52 -3.02 -2.93
C VAL A 102 9.21 -2.51 -4.33
N SER A 103 9.93 -1.51 -4.83
CA SER A 103 9.76 -1.01 -6.20
C SER A 103 10.02 -2.10 -7.25
N LYS A 104 11.05 -2.92 -7.04
CA LYS A 104 11.36 -4.07 -7.90
C LYS A 104 10.21 -5.08 -7.88
N TYR A 105 9.74 -5.48 -6.69
CA TYR A 105 8.60 -6.37 -6.53
C TYR A 105 7.35 -5.84 -7.25
N LEU A 106 7.03 -4.56 -7.08
CA LEU A 106 5.88 -3.93 -7.72
C LEU A 106 5.96 -4.00 -9.25
N LYS A 107 7.15 -3.71 -9.80
CA LYS A 107 7.38 -3.77 -11.25
C LYS A 107 7.29 -5.19 -11.78
N GLU A 108 7.93 -6.15 -11.12
CA GLU A 108 7.98 -7.57 -11.56
C GLU A 108 6.62 -8.27 -11.48
N ASN A 109 5.74 -7.81 -10.59
CA ASN A 109 4.40 -8.39 -10.41
C ASN A 109 3.28 -7.60 -11.14
N GLY A 110 3.64 -6.69 -12.04
CA GLY A 110 2.68 -5.98 -12.90
C GLY A 110 1.97 -4.78 -12.25
N TYR A 111 2.37 -4.36 -11.05
CA TYR A 111 1.83 -3.18 -10.36
C TYR A 111 2.53 -1.89 -10.85
N CYS A 112 2.65 -1.72 -12.17
CA CYS A 112 3.46 -0.65 -12.79
C CYS A 112 2.98 0.76 -12.43
N ASN A 113 1.67 0.95 -12.26
CA ASN A 113 1.11 2.24 -11.84
C ASN A 113 1.59 2.60 -10.43
N ILE A 114 1.50 1.69 -9.46
CA ILE A 114 2.00 1.94 -8.10
C ILE A 114 3.51 2.18 -8.12
N TYR A 115 4.26 1.31 -8.79
CA TYR A 115 5.72 1.43 -8.95
C TYR A 115 6.14 2.83 -9.43
N LYS A 116 5.48 3.33 -10.49
CA LYS A 116 5.79 4.62 -11.11
C LYS A 116 5.78 5.77 -10.11
N TYR A 117 4.76 5.84 -9.26
CA TYR A 117 4.60 6.92 -8.29
C TYR A 117 5.42 6.66 -7.03
N TYR A 118 5.50 5.40 -6.58
CA TYR A 118 6.18 5.01 -5.36
C TYR A 118 7.70 5.26 -5.38
N VAL A 119 8.37 4.99 -6.51
CA VAL A 119 9.84 5.11 -6.60
C VAL A 119 10.31 6.51 -7.02
N ALA A 120 9.43 7.33 -7.60
CA ALA A 120 9.79 8.58 -8.26
C ALA A 120 10.52 9.58 -7.34
N PRO A 121 10.10 9.79 -6.07
CA PRO A 121 10.81 10.70 -5.17
C PRO A 121 12.27 10.27 -4.92
N ILE A 122 12.54 8.98 -4.75
CA ILE A 122 13.88 8.42 -4.52
C ILE A 122 14.75 8.47 -5.78
N VAL A 123 14.20 8.15 -6.95
CA VAL A 123 14.95 8.26 -8.22
C VAL A 123 15.38 9.70 -8.46
N THR A 124 14.45 10.64 -8.27
CA THR A 124 14.72 12.06 -8.49
C THR A 124 15.72 12.59 -7.47
N TYR A 125 15.61 12.16 -6.20
CA TYR A 125 16.61 12.39 -5.16
C TYR A 125 18.00 12.00 -5.68
N HIS A 126 18.24 10.72 -5.99
CA HIS A 126 19.58 10.26 -6.38
C HIS A 126 20.15 10.93 -7.64
N GLN A 127 19.31 11.41 -8.55
CA GLN A 127 19.75 12.13 -9.75
C GLN A 127 20.28 13.53 -9.47
N GLN A 128 19.79 14.22 -8.43
CA GLN A 128 20.07 15.63 -8.21
C GLN A 128 21.46 15.95 -7.60
N LYS A 129 22.20 14.96 -7.07
CA LYS A 129 23.59 15.08 -6.56
C LYS A 129 23.89 16.36 -5.72
N SER A 130 22.90 16.93 -5.04
CA SER A 130 23.01 18.23 -4.33
C SER A 130 23.43 18.06 -2.86
N LYS A 131 24.04 19.11 -2.30
CA LYS A 131 24.50 19.18 -0.90
C LYS A 131 23.43 19.70 0.08
N TYR A 132 22.40 20.38 -0.44
CA TYR A 132 21.22 20.86 0.29
C TYR A 132 20.00 20.25 -0.40
N PHE A 133 19.27 19.41 0.33
CA PHE A 133 18.57 18.28 -0.26
C PHE A 133 17.13 18.15 0.24
N GLU A 134 16.20 18.56 -0.60
CA GLU A 134 14.76 18.40 -0.41
C GLU A 134 14.19 17.51 -1.53
N TYR A 135 13.19 16.70 -1.21
CA TYR A 135 12.45 15.99 -2.26
C TYR A 135 11.75 17.01 -3.17
N PRO A 136 11.76 16.83 -4.50
CA PRO A 136 11.10 17.77 -5.39
C PRO A 136 9.60 17.80 -5.10
N HIS A 137 9.11 18.92 -4.56
CA HIS A 137 7.69 19.14 -4.23
C HIS A 137 6.77 18.75 -5.39
N SER A 138 7.11 19.12 -6.63
CA SER A 138 6.30 18.76 -7.80
C SER A 138 6.13 17.25 -8.03
N ILE A 139 7.08 16.41 -7.60
CA ILE A 139 6.98 14.95 -7.69
C ILE A 139 6.14 14.39 -6.54
N LEU A 140 6.33 14.91 -5.33
CA LEU A 140 5.53 14.50 -4.17
C LEU A 140 4.07 14.90 -4.33
N GLN A 141 3.81 16.12 -4.80
CA GLN A 141 2.48 16.61 -5.12
C GLN A 141 1.82 15.73 -6.19
N LYS A 142 2.50 15.45 -7.31
CA LYS A 142 1.99 14.52 -8.34
C LYS A 142 1.67 13.12 -7.79
N THR A 143 2.51 12.64 -6.88
CA THR A 143 2.31 11.35 -6.23
C THR A 143 1.06 11.36 -5.37
N ARG A 144 0.92 12.38 -4.52
CA ARG A 144 -0.27 12.57 -3.69
C ARG A 144 -1.53 12.72 -4.55
N ASP A 145 -1.49 13.59 -5.55
CA ASP A 145 -2.63 13.88 -6.42
C ASP A 145 -3.11 12.63 -7.14
N TRP A 146 -2.19 11.75 -7.55
CA TRP A 146 -2.57 10.44 -8.10
C TRP A 146 -3.20 9.52 -7.05
N ILE A 147 -2.61 9.41 -5.85
CA ILE A 147 -3.13 8.57 -4.75
C ILE A 147 -4.56 8.97 -4.38
N VAL A 148 -4.89 10.27 -4.39
CA VAL A 148 -6.24 10.74 -3.99
C VAL A 148 -7.29 10.58 -5.08
N THR A 149 -6.91 10.25 -6.32
CA THR A 149 -7.89 9.94 -7.38
C THR A 149 -8.62 8.62 -7.13
N GLU A 150 -9.84 8.50 -7.66
CA GLU A 150 -10.58 7.23 -7.67
C GLU A 150 -9.78 6.10 -8.36
N GLU A 151 -9.12 6.40 -9.48
CA GLU A 151 -8.28 5.44 -10.20
C GLU A 151 -7.10 4.96 -9.33
N GLY A 152 -6.38 5.89 -8.69
CA GLY A 152 -5.25 5.57 -7.82
C GLY A 152 -5.66 4.68 -6.65
N GLN A 153 -6.76 5.01 -5.98
CA GLN A 153 -7.27 4.20 -4.88
C GLN A 153 -7.73 2.82 -5.33
N LYS A 154 -8.41 2.72 -6.48
CA LYS A 154 -8.81 1.44 -7.05
C LYS A 154 -7.61 0.56 -7.39
N VAL A 155 -6.56 1.15 -7.96
CA VAL A 155 -5.31 0.44 -8.28
C VAL A 155 -4.64 -0.09 -7.00
N VAL A 156 -4.55 0.74 -5.95
CA VAL A 156 -3.93 0.35 -4.68
C VAL A 156 -4.77 -0.68 -3.93
N TRP A 157 -6.10 -0.55 -3.93
CA TRP A 157 -7.02 -1.54 -3.36
C TRP A 157 -6.86 -2.91 -4.05
N ASN A 158 -6.83 -2.94 -5.38
CA ASN A 158 -6.64 -4.17 -6.13
C ASN A 158 -5.29 -4.83 -5.81
N PHE A 159 -4.24 -4.03 -5.57
CA PHE A 159 -2.96 -4.53 -5.10
C PHE A 159 -3.09 -5.22 -3.73
N TYR A 160 -3.75 -4.62 -2.75
CA TYR A 160 -3.93 -5.25 -1.43
C TYR A 160 -4.69 -6.58 -1.55
N VAL A 161 -5.83 -6.58 -2.25
CA VAL A 161 -6.64 -7.79 -2.44
C VAL A 161 -5.85 -8.88 -3.14
N ASP A 162 -5.13 -8.53 -4.20
CA ASP A 162 -4.35 -9.50 -4.98
C ASP A 162 -3.20 -10.09 -4.17
N VAL A 163 -2.44 -9.26 -3.45
CA VAL A 163 -1.35 -9.72 -2.56
C VAL A 163 -1.89 -10.61 -1.45
N LEU A 164 -2.97 -10.22 -0.78
CA LEU A 164 -3.56 -11.02 0.29
C LEU A 164 -4.12 -12.35 -0.24
N LYS A 165 -4.75 -12.37 -1.42
CA LYS A 165 -5.26 -13.62 -2.01
C LYS A 165 -4.16 -14.57 -2.44
N LYS A 166 -3.12 -14.06 -3.10
CA LYS A 166 -1.97 -14.86 -3.56
C LYS A 166 -1.25 -15.53 -2.39
N ASN A 167 -1.19 -14.88 -1.24
CA ASN A 167 -0.45 -15.36 -0.07
C ASN A 167 -1.36 -15.89 1.05
N LYS A 168 -2.62 -16.22 0.74
CA LYS A 168 -3.61 -16.73 1.72
C LYS A 168 -3.14 -17.98 2.45
N LEU A 169 -2.59 -18.94 1.72
CA LEU A 169 -2.11 -20.20 2.33
C LEU A 169 -0.95 -19.94 3.28
N GLU A 170 0.04 -19.15 2.86
CA GLU A 170 1.19 -18.78 3.69
C GLU A 170 0.75 -18.06 4.98
N LEU A 171 -0.21 -17.14 4.87
CA LEU A 171 -0.76 -16.42 6.03
C LEU A 171 -1.50 -17.35 7.00
N LEU A 172 -2.33 -18.27 6.49
CA LEU A 172 -3.06 -19.25 7.30
C LEU A 172 -2.13 -20.28 7.96
N GLU A 173 -1.09 -20.75 7.26
CA GLU A 173 -0.09 -21.66 7.81
C GLU A 173 0.71 -20.99 8.92
N SER A 174 1.12 -19.73 8.70
CA SER A 174 1.83 -18.95 9.70
C SER A 174 1.02 -18.68 10.98
N GLU A 175 -0.31 -18.76 10.94
CA GLU A 175 -1.16 -18.67 12.13
C GLU A 175 -1.18 -20.00 12.91
N LYS A 176 -1.26 -21.13 12.19
CA LYS A 176 -1.26 -22.47 12.80
C LYS A 176 0.04 -22.83 13.49
N GLU A 177 1.18 -22.42 12.94
CA GLU A 177 2.50 -22.65 13.55
C GLU A 177 2.73 -21.83 14.84
N LYS A 178 1.83 -20.88 15.15
CA LYS A 178 1.91 -19.99 16.32
C LYS A 178 0.91 -20.37 17.42
N LEU A 179 0.02 -21.33 17.17
CA LEU A 179 -0.91 -21.93 18.14
C LEU A 179 -0.29 -23.21 18.73
#